data_AF-A0A073ITF9-F1
#
_entry.id   AF-A0A073ITF9-F1
#
_cell.length_a   1.000
_cell.length_b   1.000
_cell.length_c   1.000
_cell.angle_alpha   90.00
_cell.angle_beta   90.00
_cell.angle_gamma   90.00
#
_symmetry.space_group_name_H-M   'P 1'
#
loop_
_entity.id
_entity.type
_entity.pdbx_description
1 polymer ?
#
loop_
_entity_poly.entity_id
_entity_poly.type
_entity_poly.pdbx_seq_one_letter_code
_entity_poly.pdbx_strand_id
1 'polypeptide(L)'
;MAVIVPSTTVTTGTLIGNADVADNDLVWIEESVSLVSTDWRAIEVSEQFLRVNVDGTVIGENRAIDLDSASTDLDYGYDITIGETGSVVANNDFAFYVGSNSLADDSLGSISVDNDGSITSYDRGTILMFLANTASLTNSGTITSNSDGATFASAVMFYAIGNAYLDNSGLIERTKIGGGEIYKAAVSFFAGTENVVAINSGTILSYDQAFNSDALVSETFTNTGEIYGRVELSDTVGGTFKNFGFVDGNVNTAGGADLVTNGGTISGTLDLGAGDDTYTASNTGLVTGGVLGGTGNDTLTGGNNADFLDGGADNDRLFGRGGDDDLRGGLGSDFMSGGMGDDQLIGDDGADKMFGGDG
;
A
#
# COMPACT_ATOMS: atom_id res chain seq x y z
N MET A 1 0.79 0.84 36.75
CA MET A 1 0.02 -0.11 37.61
C MET A 1 -1.10 -0.68 36.74
N ALA A 2 -1.12 -1.99 36.44
CA ALA A 2 -2.07 -2.55 35.47
C ALA A 2 -3.53 -2.41 35.93
N VAL A 3 -4.37 -1.75 35.13
CA VAL A 3 -5.82 -1.73 35.34
C VAL A 3 -6.38 -3.03 34.76
N ILE A 4 -6.72 -3.97 35.64
CA ILE A 4 -7.43 -5.21 35.27
C ILE A 4 -8.92 -4.90 35.36
N VAL A 5 -9.63 -4.85 34.23
CA VAL A 5 -11.10 -4.74 34.21
C VAL A 5 -11.68 -6.15 34.11
N PRO A 6 -12.34 -6.67 35.17
CA PRO A 6 -12.87 -8.03 35.15
C PRO A 6 -14.03 -8.14 34.15
N SER A 7 -14.07 -9.27 33.44
CA SER A 7 -15.13 -9.70 32.53
C SER A 7 -16.55 -9.70 33.14
N THR A 8 -17.22 -8.56 33.08
CA THR A 8 -18.68 -8.49 32.91
C THR A 8 -18.95 -7.24 32.09
N THR A 9 -19.56 -7.42 30.91
CA THR A 9 -20.02 -6.40 29.95
C THR A 9 -19.78 -4.96 30.43
N VAL A 10 -18.69 -4.34 29.97
CA VAL A 10 -18.45 -2.91 30.21
C VAL A 10 -19.55 -2.16 29.46
N THR A 11 -20.64 -1.87 30.16
CA THR A 11 -21.80 -1.16 29.63
C THR A 11 -21.62 0.31 29.98
N THR A 12 -21.42 1.12 28.94
CA THR A 12 -21.51 2.60 28.92
C THR A 12 -20.80 3.35 30.05
N GLY A 13 -19.77 4.11 29.69
CA GLY A 13 -19.23 5.17 30.57
C GLY A 13 -18.06 4.76 31.47
N THR A 14 -17.46 3.59 31.29
CA THR A 14 -16.10 3.38 31.82
C THR A 14 -15.13 4.14 30.92
N LEU A 15 -14.97 5.44 31.18
CA LEU A 15 -13.74 6.12 30.83
C LEU A 15 -12.62 5.31 31.49
N ILE A 16 -11.67 4.77 30.72
CA ILE A 16 -10.33 4.51 31.28
C ILE A 16 -9.70 5.89 31.44
N GLY A 17 -10.22 6.63 32.43
CA GLY A 17 -9.78 7.98 32.74
C GLY A 17 -8.42 7.90 33.39
N ASN A 18 -7.50 8.69 32.84
CA ASN A 18 -6.13 8.80 33.27
C ASN A 18 -6.09 9.14 34.78
N ALA A 19 -5.68 8.17 35.60
CA ALA A 19 -5.30 8.38 36.98
C ALA A 19 -3.84 7.94 37.09
N ASP A 20 -2.93 8.91 36.93
CA ASP A 20 -1.47 8.79 37.02
C ASP A 20 -0.93 7.46 36.48
N VAL A 21 -0.98 7.36 35.16
CA VAL A 21 -0.42 6.25 34.40
C VAL A 21 0.98 6.72 33.94
N ALA A 22 2.04 6.16 34.52
CA ALA A 22 3.43 6.60 34.27
C ALA A 22 3.93 6.13 32.90
N ASP A 23 5.04 6.70 32.40
CA ASP A 23 5.69 6.27 31.15
C ASP A 23 5.77 4.74 31.01
N ASN A 24 5.23 4.20 29.90
CA ASN A 24 5.17 2.76 29.54
C ASN A 24 4.13 1.89 30.29
N ASP A 25 3.07 2.46 30.83
CA ASP A 25 2.00 1.65 31.42
C ASP A 25 1.16 0.92 30.34
N LEU A 26 0.90 -0.36 30.61
CA LEU A 26 0.25 -1.32 29.70
C LEU A 26 -1.24 -1.45 30.02
N VAL A 27 -2.10 -1.30 29.01
CA VAL A 27 -3.53 -1.61 29.12
C VAL A 27 -3.75 -3.03 28.60
N TRP A 28 -4.03 -3.96 29.50
CA TRP A 28 -4.37 -5.35 29.16
C TRP A 28 -5.87 -5.56 29.31
N ILE A 29 -6.54 -5.96 28.24
CA ILE A 29 -7.96 -6.36 28.26
C ILE A 29 -8.00 -7.89 28.26
N GLU A 30 -8.88 -8.49 29.08
CA GLU A 30 -9.00 -9.95 29.20
C GLU A 30 -9.57 -10.60 27.93
N GLU A 31 -9.23 -11.88 27.74
CA GLU A 31 -9.80 -12.75 26.71
C GLU A 31 -11.32 -12.74 26.70
N SER A 32 -11.90 -12.57 25.50
CA SER A 32 -13.36 -12.54 25.29
C SER A 32 -14.11 -11.32 25.87
N VAL A 33 -13.44 -10.19 26.08
CA VAL A 33 -14.12 -8.92 26.42
C VAL A 33 -14.58 -8.21 25.14
N SER A 34 -15.88 -7.87 25.07
CA SER A 34 -16.40 -6.95 24.04
C SER A 34 -16.51 -5.53 24.60
N LEU A 35 -15.86 -4.57 23.94
CA LEU A 35 -16.06 -3.14 24.15
C LEU A 35 -17.04 -2.60 23.12
N VAL A 36 -18.16 -2.03 23.54
CA VAL A 36 -19.17 -1.46 22.64
C VAL A 36 -19.51 -0.04 23.10
N SER A 37 -19.35 0.93 22.20
CA SER A 37 -19.76 2.31 22.44
C SER A 37 -21.03 2.68 21.67
N THR A 38 -21.91 3.43 22.32
CA THR A 38 -23.09 4.08 21.71
C THR A 38 -22.86 5.56 21.43
N ASP A 39 -21.65 6.06 21.72
CA ASP A 39 -21.22 7.42 21.47
C ASP A 39 -20.13 7.40 20.37
N TRP A 40 -19.56 8.57 20.07
CA TRP A 40 -18.66 8.78 18.93
C TRP A 40 -17.40 7.89 18.90
N ARG A 41 -16.91 7.40 20.05
CA ARG A 41 -15.62 6.68 20.22
C ARG A 41 -15.75 5.50 21.21
N ALA A 42 -15.04 4.38 21.00
CA ALA A 42 -14.98 3.27 21.97
C ALA A 42 -13.73 3.29 22.87
N ILE A 43 -12.57 3.64 22.33
CA ILE A 43 -11.34 3.94 23.09
C ILE A 43 -10.87 5.35 22.72
N GLU A 44 -10.58 6.17 23.73
CA GLU A 44 -10.05 7.53 23.58
C GLU A 44 -8.87 7.72 24.54
N VAL A 45 -7.71 8.15 24.01
CA VAL A 45 -6.53 8.45 24.82
C VAL A 45 -5.98 9.82 24.41
N SER A 46 -5.81 10.71 25.39
CA SER A 46 -5.35 12.09 25.17
C SER A 46 -3.86 12.31 25.49
N GLU A 47 -3.14 11.28 25.96
CA GLU A 47 -1.74 11.34 26.38
C GLU A 47 -0.90 10.19 25.79
N GLN A 48 0.44 10.29 25.91
CA GLN A 48 1.45 9.60 25.09
C GLN A 48 1.57 8.07 25.24
N PHE A 49 0.69 7.40 25.98
CA PHE A 49 0.87 5.99 26.32
C PHE A 49 -0.39 5.17 26.06
N LEU A 50 -0.33 4.31 25.04
CA LEU A 50 -1.26 3.19 24.91
C LEU A 50 -0.56 2.01 24.23
N ARG A 51 -0.51 0.88 24.93
CA ARG A 51 -0.28 -0.44 24.33
C ARG A 51 -1.51 -1.30 24.59
N VAL A 52 -2.21 -1.69 23.52
CA VAL A 52 -3.43 -2.50 23.57
C VAL A 52 -3.14 -3.86 22.93
N ASN A 53 -3.31 -4.94 23.69
CA ASN A 53 -3.37 -6.30 23.15
C ASN A 53 -4.79 -6.83 23.42
N VAL A 54 -5.55 -7.20 22.37
CA VAL A 54 -6.96 -7.63 22.50
C VAL A 54 -7.25 -8.94 21.74
N ASP A 55 -7.97 -9.82 22.41
CA ASP A 55 -8.49 -11.15 22.05
C ASP A 55 -10.04 -11.20 22.16
N GLY A 56 -10.68 -10.06 21.87
CA GLY A 56 -12.13 -9.80 21.88
C GLY A 56 -12.58 -8.72 20.89
N THR A 57 -13.85 -8.30 20.92
CA THR A 57 -14.43 -7.36 19.93
C THR A 57 -14.52 -5.91 20.43
N VAL A 58 -13.99 -4.94 19.70
CA VAL A 58 -14.14 -3.50 19.93
C VAL A 58 -15.07 -2.90 18.88
N ILE A 59 -16.15 -2.23 19.28
CA ILE A 59 -17.15 -1.63 18.39
C ILE A 59 -17.36 -0.16 18.77
N GLY A 60 -17.14 0.75 17.82
CA GLY A 60 -17.47 2.18 17.94
C GLY A 60 -18.57 2.61 16.96
N GLU A 61 -19.45 3.52 17.39
CA GLU A 61 -20.51 4.07 16.50
C GLU A 61 -19.90 4.83 15.32
N ASN A 62 -18.91 5.70 15.58
CA ASN A 62 -18.23 6.44 14.53
C ASN A 62 -16.75 6.06 14.41
N ARG A 63 -16.01 6.08 15.53
CA ARG A 63 -14.63 5.59 15.59
C ARG A 63 -14.46 4.49 16.64
N ALA A 64 -13.71 3.44 16.32
CA ALA A 64 -13.46 2.38 17.31
C ALA A 64 -12.32 2.78 18.26
N ILE A 65 -11.16 3.14 17.71
CA ILE A 65 -9.99 3.58 18.46
C ILE A 65 -9.57 4.96 17.96
N ASP A 66 -9.51 5.92 18.89
CA ASP A 66 -9.10 7.29 18.62
C ASP A 66 -7.97 7.73 19.55
N LEU A 67 -6.80 7.91 18.94
CA LEU A 67 -5.55 8.34 19.59
C LEU A 67 -5.19 9.72 19.04
N ASP A 68 -6.05 10.70 19.32
CA ASP A 68 -5.90 12.10 18.93
C ASP A 68 -5.07 12.85 19.98
N SER A 69 -3.83 13.20 19.62
CA SER A 69 -3.03 14.12 20.42
C SER A 69 -3.43 15.56 20.06
N ALA A 70 -4.41 16.10 20.77
CA ALA A 70 -4.61 17.55 20.87
C ALA A 70 -3.43 18.26 21.58
N SER A 71 -2.39 17.51 21.98
CA SER A 71 -1.22 18.02 22.70
C SER A 71 -0.16 18.55 21.73
N THR A 72 0.49 19.64 22.13
CA THR A 72 1.71 20.18 21.49
C THR A 72 2.93 19.30 21.78
N ASP A 73 2.73 18.00 22.00
CA ASP A 73 3.72 17.11 22.59
C ASP A 73 4.35 16.23 21.51
N LEU A 74 5.67 16.27 21.45
CA LEU A 74 6.48 16.06 20.24
C LEU A 74 7.08 14.64 20.16
N ASP A 75 6.57 13.67 20.94
CA ASP A 75 7.22 12.35 21.10
C ASP A 75 6.24 11.23 21.54
N TYR A 76 5.22 10.90 20.74
CA TYR A 76 4.24 9.83 21.05
C TYR A 76 4.56 8.49 20.37
N GLY A 77 4.45 7.37 21.08
CA GLY A 77 4.69 6.01 20.54
C GLY A 77 3.54 5.05 20.85
N TYR A 78 2.93 4.46 19.82
CA TYR A 78 1.82 3.51 19.98
C TYR A 78 2.13 2.15 19.33
N ASP A 79 2.02 1.09 20.12
CA ASP A 79 2.08 -0.31 19.67
C ASP A 79 0.73 -0.98 19.91
N ILE A 80 0.09 -1.46 18.85
CA ILE A 80 -1.27 -2.01 18.90
C ILE A 80 -1.24 -3.43 18.33
N THR A 81 -1.79 -4.40 19.07
CA THR A 81 -1.91 -5.79 18.61
C THR A 81 -3.36 -6.27 18.67
N ILE A 82 -3.84 -6.80 17.55
CA ILE A 82 -5.14 -7.44 17.42
C ILE A 82 -4.90 -8.91 17.11
N GLY A 83 -5.15 -9.78 18.09
CA GLY A 83 -4.93 -11.22 17.92
C GLY A 83 -5.96 -11.87 16.99
N GLU A 84 -5.75 -13.14 16.66
CA GLU A 84 -6.60 -13.94 15.77
C GLU A 84 -8.10 -13.90 16.12
N THR A 85 -8.45 -13.85 17.41
CA THR A 85 -9.84 -13.74 17.90
C THR A 85 -10.32 -12.29 18.05
N GLY A 86 -9.41 -11.33 17.92
CA GLY A 86 -9.66 -9.91 18.03
C GLY A 86 -10.46 -9.37 16.83
N SER A 87 -11.35 -8.43 17.10
CA SER A 87 -12.13 -7.77 16.06
C SER A 87 -12.33 -6.30 16.39
N VAL A 88 -12.03 -5.40 15.46
CA VAL A 88 -12.26 -3.96 15.60
C VAL A 88 -13.23 -3.51 14.53
N VAL A 89 -14.35 -2.91 14.94
CA VAL A 89 -15.44 -2.51 14.04
C VAL A 89 -15.79 -1.05 14.29
N ALA A 90 -15.74 -0.23 13.24
CA ALA A 90 -16.33 1.11 13.22
C ALA A 90 -17.53 1.13 12.29
N ASN A 91 -18.65 1.69 12.74
CA ASN A 91 -19.89 1.66 11.96
C ASN A 91 -20.04 2.81 10.95
N ASN A 92 -19.22 3.87 11.00
CA ASN A 92 -19.46 5.04 10.14
C ASN A 92 -18.19 5.77 9.60
N ASP A 93 -17.15 6.01 10.43
CA ASP A 93 -15.93 6.72 9.97
C ASP A 93 -14.65 5.84 10.04
N PHE A 94 -13.87 5.88 11.13
CA PHE A 94 -12.52 5.29 11.21
C PHE A 94 -12.45 4.16 12.25
N ALA A 95 -11.95 2.98 11.88
CA ALA A 95 -11.66 1.96 12.89
C ALA A 95 -10.48 2.41 13.77
N PHE A 96 -9.45 2.98 13.14
CA PHE A 96 -8.31 3.61 13.80
C PHE A 96 -8.09 5.02 13.25
N TYR A 97 -8.14 5.99 14.15
CA TYR A 97 -7.60 7.33 13.92
C TYR A 97 -6.44 7.54 14.88
N VAL A 98 -5.21 7.63 14.37
CA VAL A 98 -4.01 7.74 15.22
C VAL A 98 -3.12 8.88 14.73
N GLY A 99 -2.96 9.92 15.55
CA GLY A 99 -1.94 10.97 15.40
C GLY A 99 -2.43 12.41 15.62
N SER A 100 -1.56 13.38 15.38
CA SER A 100 -1.80 14.79 15.73
C SER A 100 -2.62 15.53 14.66
N ASN A 101 -3.42 16.51 15.07
CA ASN A 101 -4.15 17.41 14.14
C ASN A 101 -3.24 18.41 13.41
N SER A 102 -1.91 18.33 13.59
CA SER A 102 -0.93 19.25 13.00
C SER A 102 0.16 18.47 12.26
N LEU A 103 -0.07 18.24 10.97
CA LEU A 103 0.87 17.64 10.00
C LEU A 103 2.14 18.48 9.76
N ALA A 104 2.34 19.57 10.50
CA ALA A 104 3.35 20.61 10.24
C ALA A 104 4.55 20.58 11.20
N ASP A 105 4.67 19.56 12.04
CA ASP A 105 5.76 19.45 13.01
C ASP A 105 6.61 18.19 12.74
N ASP A 106 7.92 18.37 12.60
CA ASP A 106 8.90 17.31 12.28
C ASP A 106 9.14 16.34 13.45
N SER A 107 8.34 16.46 14.51
CA SER A 107 8.43 15.70 15.75
C SER A 107 7.18 14.84 15.97
N LEU A 108 6.72 14.19 14.90
CA LEU A 108 5.74 13.12 15.05
C LEU A 108 6.48 11.87 15.55
N GLY A 109 5.84 11.06 16.40
CA GLY A 109 6.47 9.83 16.90
C GLY A 109 6.17 8.62 16.01
N SER A 110 6.10 7.42 16.60
CA SER A 110 5.94 6.16 15.84
C SER A 110 4.64 5.42 16.15
N ILE A 111 4.02 4.84 15.14
CA ILE A 111 2.83 3.98 15.29
C ILE A 111 3.11 2.63 14.64
N SER A 112 2.85 1.55 15.37
CA SER A 112 2.91 0.18 14.87
C SER A 112 1.62 -0.56 15.15
N VAL A 113 1.06 -1.21 14.13
CA VAL A 113 -0.11 -2.09 14.25
C VAL A 113 0.26 -3.49 13.77
N ASP A 114 0.01 -4.48 14.61
CA ASP A 114 0.12 -5.90 14.30
C ASP A 114 -1.27 -6.53 14.32
N ASN A 115 -1.78 -6.93 13.16
CA ASN A 115 -3.14 -7.45 12.99
C ASN A 115 -3.13 -8.90 12.48
N ASP A 116 -3.52 -9.81 13.35
CA ASP A 116 -3.83 -11.21 13.05
C ASP A 116 -5.34 -11.49 13.04
N GLY A 117 -6.15 -10.53 13.51
CA GLY A 117 -7.60 -10.64 13.65
C GLY A 117 -8.38 -9.99 12.50
N SER A 118 -9.43 -9.25 12.85
CA SER A 118 -10.27 -8.53 11.88
C SER A 118 -10.39 -7.05 12.21
N ILE A 119 -10.25 -6.20 11.20
CA ILE A 119 -10.56 -4.77 11.28
C ILE A 119 -11.57 -4.45 10.19
N THR A 120 -12.70 -3.83 10.54
CA THR A 120 -13.75 -3.48 9.59
C THR A 120 -14.26 -2.06 9.83
N SER A 121 -14.42 -1.29 8.76
CA SER A 121 -15.15 -0.01 8.79
C SER A 121 -16.31 -0.02 7.78
N TYR A 122 -17.38 0.70 8.10
CA TYR A 122 -18.57 0.87 7.25
C TYR A 122 -18.80 2.34 6.87
N ASP A 123 -19.63 2.58 5.84
CA ASP A 123 -20.09 3.87 5.32
C ASP A 123 -19.00 4.79 4.71
N ARG A 124 -18.36 5.69 5.47
CA ARG A 124 -17.51 6.76 4.87
C ARG A 124 -16.03 6.36 4.72
N GLY A 125 -15.70 5.10 5.04
CA GLY A 125 -14.52 4.73 5.81
C GLY A 125 -13.14 4.73 5.13
N THR A 126 -12.24 5.52 5.74
CA THR A 126 -10.82 5.16 5.87
C THR A 126 -10.66 4.32 7.13
N ILE A 127 -10.11 3.10 7.04
CA ILE A 127 -10.13 2.17 8.19
C ILE A 127 -8.97 2.46 9.15
N LEU A 128 -7.74 2.50 8.62
CA LEU A 128 -6.55 2.87 9.38
C LEU A 128 -5.95 4.12 8.79
N MET A 129 -5.82 5.15 9.62
CA MET A 129 -5.08 6.35 9.26
C MET A 129 -3.93 6.56 10.23
N PHE A 130 -2.71 6.53 9.71
CA PHE A 130 -1.48 6.79 10.46
C PHE A 130 -1.02 8.23 10.22
N LEU A 131 -0.98 9.06 11.26
CA LEU A 131 -0.29 10.37 11.25
C LEU A 131 0.90 10.28 12.19
N ALA A 132 2.08 10.01 11.64
CA ALA A 132 3.30 9.75 12.40
C ALA A 132 4.57 10.10 11.60
N ASN A 133 5.72 10.13 12.25
CA ASN A 133 6.99 10.16 11.53
C ASN A 133 7.32 8.78 10.98
N THR A 134 7.09 7.73 11.78
CA THR A 134 7.19 6.34 11.33
C THR A 134 5.89 5.59 11.57
N ALA A 135 5.36 4.96 10.53
CA ALA A 135 4.16 4.15 10.59
C ALA A 135 4.41 2.75 10.05
N SER A 136 4.03 1.71 10.80
CA SER A 136 4.14 0.32 10.37
C SER A 136 2.83 -0.44 10.55
N LEU A 137 2.48 -1.25 9.55
CA LEU A 137 1.39 -2.20 9.60
C LEU A 137 1.91 -3.59 9.20
N THR A 138 1.83 -4.53 10.13
CA THR A 138 1.90 -5.97 9.85
C THR A 138 0.49 -6.52 9.84
N ASN A 139 0.06 -7.12 8.73
CA ASN A 139 -1.27 -7.68 8.59
C ASN A 139 -1.19 -9.14 8.12
N SER A 140 -1.52 -10.08 9.01
CA SER A 140 -1.77 -11.48 8.66
C SER A 140 -3.27 -11.83 8.68
N GLY A 141 -4.09 -10.98 9.31
CA GLY A 141 -5.53 -11.11 9.40
C GLY A 141 -6.29 -10.46 8.24
N THR A 142 -7.43 -9.83 8.57
CA THR A 142 -8.35 -9.22 7.60
C THR A 142 -8.58 -7.74 7.89
N ILE A 143 -8.48 -6.91 6.86
CA ILE A 143 -8.80 -5.49 6.91
C ILE A 143 -9.81 -5.20 5.79
N THR A 144 -11.05 -4.87 6.15
CA THR A 144 -12.13 -4.64 5.17
C THR A 144 -12.75 -3.25 5.31
N SER A 145 -12.68 -2.44 4.25
CA SER A 145 -13.39 -1.16 4.15
C SER A 145 -14.64 -1.38 3.32
N ASN A 146 -15.81 -1.20 3.93
CA ASN A 146 -17.08 -1.22 3.22
C ASN A 146 -17.58 0.22 3.09
N SER A 147 -17.25 0.92 2.00
CA SER A 147 -17.61 2.34 1.82
C SER A 147 -18.73 2.58 0.80
N ASP A 148 -19.66 3.50 1.10
CA ASP A 148 -20.73 3.96 0.22
C ASP A 148 -20.31 5.06 -0.78
N GLY A 149 -19.09 5.60 -0.62
CA GLY A 149 -18.44 6.56 -1.53
C GLY A 149 -18.21 7.95 -0.93
N ALA A 150 -17.36 8.05 0.10
CA ALA A 150 -16.91 9.33 0.67
C ALA A 150 -15.47 9.72 0.22
N THR A 151 -15.07 10.97 0.49
CA THR A 151 -13.80 11.60 0.08
C THR A 151 -12.53 10.92 0.63
N PHE A 152 -12.65 10.09 1.68
CA PHE A 152 -11.55 9.44 2.37
C PHE A 152 -11.82 7.93 2.49
N ALA A 153 -11.64 7.17 1.41
CA ALA A 153 -12.09 5.78 1.34
C ALA A 153 -10.95 4.81 0.98
N SER A 154 -9.86 4.83 1.74
CA SER A 154 -8.83 3.78 1.67
C SER A 154 -9.03 2.74 2.76
N ALA A 155 -8.72 1.47 2.52
CA ALA A 155 -8.67 0.50 3.61
C ALA A 155 -7.53 0.86 4.57
N VAL A 156 -6.34 1.16 4.05
CA VAL A 156 -5.19 1.58 4.83
C VAL A 156 -4.64 2.89 4.27
N MET A 157 -4.35 3.84 5.15
CA MET A 157 -3.89 5.18 4.78
C MET A 157 -2.70 5.60 5.66
N PHE A 158 -1.56 5.81 5.02
CA PHE A 158 -0.34 6.32 5.64
C PHE A 158 -0.17 7.81 5.31
N TYR A 159 -0.30 8.67 6.31
CA TYR A 159 0.21 10.04 6.32
C TYR A 159 1.49 10.08 7.17
N ALA A 160 2.47 9.25 6.81
CA ALA A 160 3.77 9.28 7.44
C ALA A 160 4.60 10.40 6.82
N ILE A 161 5.29 11.21 7.62
CA ILE A 161 6.25 12.22 7.08
C ILE A 161 7.66 11.64 6.90
N GLY A 162 8.01 10.58 7.60
CA GLY A 162 9.30 9.89 7.47
C GLY A 162 9.12 8.56 6.75
N ASN A 163 9.01 7.47 7.51
CA ASN A 163 8.99 6.11 6.96
C ASN A 163 7.62 5.46 7.10
N ALA A 164 7.16 4.79 6.05
CA ALA A 164 5.95 3.98 6.07
C ALA A 164 6.26 2.55 5.65
N TYR A 165 5.86 1.59 6.48
CA TYR A 165 6.09 0.17 6.28
C TYR A 165 4.77 -0.59 6.24
N LEU A 166 4.58 -1.40 5.19
CA LEU A 166 3.49 -2.36 5.08
C LEU A 166 4.07 -3.76 4.86
N ASP A 167 3.68 -4.70 5.71
CA ASP A 167 3.87 -6.14 5.50
C ASP A 167 2.50 -6.82 5.53
N ASN A 168 1.97 -7.17 4.36
CA ASN A 168 0.68 -7.83 4.21
C ASN A 168 0.86 -9.29 3.80
N SER A 169 0.48 -10.22 4.67
CA SER A 169 0.31 -11.64 4.36
C SER A 169 -1.16 -12.09 4.41
N GLY A 170 -2.04 -11.23 4.94
CA GLY A 170 -3.48 -11.46 5.02
C GLY A 170 -4.27 -10.81 3.87
N LEU A 171 -5.51 -10.43 4.18
CA LEU A 171 -6.41 -9.74 3.25
C LEU A 171 -6.52 -8.25 3.61
N ILE A 172 -6.27 -7.39 2.62
CA ILE A 172 -6.69 -5.99 2.65
C ILE A 172 -7.68 -5.80 1.52
N GLU A 173 -8.94 -5.56 1.87
CA GLU A 173 -10.03 -5.41 0.92
C GLU A 173 -10.71 -4.06 1.08
N ARG A 174 -11.00 -3.44 -0.06
CA ARG A 174 -11.88 -2.29 -0.14
C ARG A 174 -13.08 -2.59 -1.04
N THR A 175 -14.24 -2.65 -0.42
CA THR A 175 -15.53 -2.97 -1.03
C THR A 175 -16.40 -1.72 -1.15
N LYS A 176 -16.98 -1.53 -2.33
CA LYS A 176 -18.00 -0.50 -2.59
C LYS A 176 -19.38 -1.02 -2.19
N ILE A 177 -20.02 -0.37 -1.23
CA ILE A 177 -21.41 -0.67 -0.79
C ILE A 177 -22.36 0.47 -1.18
N GLY A 178 -22.36 0.90 -2.45
CA GLY A 178 -23.24 1.99 -2.86
C GLY A 178 -23.01 2.51 -4.27
N GLY A 179 -23.70 3.61 -4.60
CA GLY A 179 -23.58 4.28 -5.89
C GLY A 179 -22.50 5.36 -5.97
N GLY A 180 -21.93 5.80 -4.84
CA GLY A 180 -20.96 6.89 -4.78
C GLY A 180 -19.63 6.57 -5.46
N GLU A 181 -18.96 7.58 -6.01
CA GLU A 181 -17.60 7.40 -6.54
C GLU A 181 -16.61 7.15 -5.40
N ILE A 182 -15.60 6.34 -5.66
CA ILE A 182 -14.53 6.12 -4.69
C ILE A 182 -13.22 6.61 -5.27
N TYR A 183 -12.58 7.54 -4.56
CA TYR A 183 -11.51 8.39 -5.08
C TYR A 183 -10.10 7.95 -4.67
N LYS A 184 -9.95 6.87 -3.90
CA LYS A 184 -8.66 6.45 -3.30
C LYS A 184 -8.40 4.96 -3.47
N ALA A 185 -7.18 4.51 -3.19
CA ALA A 185 -6.79 3.10 -3.31
C ALA A 185 -7.16 2.27 -2.08
N ALA A 186 -7.09 0.93 -2.15
CA ALA A 186 -7.24 0.10 -0.95
C ALA A 186 -6.10 0.39 0.04
N VAL A 187 -4.86 0.50 -0.42
CA VAL A 187 -3.72 0.99 0.36
C VAL A 187 -3.23 2.30 -0.23
N SER A 188 -3.06 3.34 0.59
CA SER A 188 -2.58 4.65 0.14
C SER A 188 -1.48 5.21 1.03
N PHE A 189 -0.39 5.67 0.42
CA PHE A 189 0.66 6.49 1.06
C PHE A 189 0.55 7.91 0.51
N PHE A 190 0.56 8.91 1.39
CA PHE A 190 0.30 10.30 1.01
C PHE A 190 1.56 11.15 0.87
N ALA A 191 1.42 12.23 0.09
CA ALA A 191 2.41 13.28 -0.10
C ALA A 191 3.11 13.66 1.21
N GLY A 192 4.44 13.59 1.21
CA GLY A 192 5.27 13.93 2.36
C GLY A 192 5.95 12.72 3.00
N THR A 193 5.57 11.48 2.67
CA THR A 193 6.34 10.31 3.11
C THR A 193 7.70 10.28 2.42
N GLU A 194 8.79 10.25 3.20
CA GLU A 194 10.14 10.16 2.64
C GLU A 194 10.42 8.76 2.06
N ASN A 195 10.14 7.70 2.83
CA ASN A 195 10.43 6.32 2.42
C ASN A 195 9.22 5.40 2.58
N VAL A 196 8.88 4.67 1.52
CA VAL A 196 7.81 3.67 1.51
C VAL A 196 8.40 2.29 1.24
N VAL A 197 8.11 1.33 2.12
CA VAL A 197 8.38 -0.09 1.89
C VAL A 197 7.09 -0.87 2.07
N ALA A 198 6.65 -1.51 0.99
CA ALA A 198 5.45 -2.32 0.98
C ALA A 198 5.76 -3.73 0.46
N ILE A 199 5.41 -4.73 1.27
CA ILE A 199 5.54 -6.14 0.97
C ILE A 199 4.14 -6.75 1.01
N ASN A 200 3.74 -7.38 -0.10
CA ASN A 200 2.49 -8.11 -0.21
C ASN A 200 2.76 -9.57 -0.57
N SER A 201 2.47 -10.47 0.36
CA SER A 201 2.41 -11.92 0.16
C SER A 201 0.98 -12.48 0.28
N GLY A 202 0.03 -11.67 0.73
CA GLY A 202 -1.39 -11.98 0.81
C GLY A 202 -2.18 -11.41 -0.37
N THR A 203 -3.38 -10.88 -0.08
CA THR A 203 -4.27 -10.32 -1.09
C THR A 203 -4.57 -8.85 -0.81
N ILE A 204 -4.41 -7.99 -1.81
CA ILE A 204 -4.92 -6.61 -1.81
C ILE A 204 -6.00 -6.52 -2.88
N LEU A 205 -7.23 -6.25 -2.46
CA LEU A 205 -8.39 -6.23 -3.35
C LEU A 205 -9.06 -4.86 -3.38
N SER A 206 -9.25 -4.34 -4.58
CA SER A 206 -10.01 -3.12 -4.84
C SER A 206 -10.71 -3.19 -6.18
N TYR A 207 -11.89 -2.59 -6.29
CA TYR A 207 -12.59 -2.49 -7.58
C TYR A 207 -11.87 -1.61 -8.62
N ASP A 208 -11.00 -0.71 -8.17
CA ASP A 208 -10.36 0.28 -9.04
C ASP A 208 -8.84 0.34 -8.79
N GLN A 209 -8.41 1.15 -7.82
CA GLN A 209 -7.01 1.25 -7.43
C GLN A 209 -6.74 0.41 -6.17
N ALA A 210 -5.84 -0.56 -6.26
CA ALA A 210 -5.44 -1.41 -5.14
C ALA A 210 -4.38 -0.74 -4.28
N PHE A 211 -3.41 -0.10 -4.94
CA PHE A 211 -2.27 0.53 -4.27
C PHE A 211 -1.99 1.91 -4.88
N ASN A 212 -1.67 2.87 -4.02
CA ASN A 212 -1.22 4.21 -4.38
C ASN A 212 -0.12 4.65 -3.43
N SER A 213 0.97 5.17 -3.96
CA SER A 213 1.96 5.93 -3.20
C SER A 213 2.29 7.27 -3.84
N ASP A 214 2.67 8.23 -3.00
CA ASP A 214 3.10 9.59 -3.32
C ASP A 214 4.28 9.95 -2.41
N ALA A 215 5.36 9.17 -2.49
CA ALA A 215 6.56 9.38 -1.69
C ALA A 215 7.54 10.37 -2.36
N LEU A 216 8.34 11.02 -1.52
CA LEU A 216 9.28 12.05 -1.95
C LEU A 216 10.66 11.52 -2.33
N VAL A 217 11.07 10.32 -1.88
CA VAL A 217 12.45 9.85 -2.03
C VAL A 217 12.59 8.42 -2.52
N SER A 218 12.10 7.42 -1.79
CA SER A 218 12.31 6.02 -2.17
C SER A 218 11.09 5.16 -1.90
N GLU A 219 10.65 4.46 -2.94
CA GLU A 219 9.57 3.48 -2.87
C GLU A 219 10.09 2.08 -3.21
N THR A 220 9.85 1.12 -2.33
CA THR A 220 10.09 -0.30 -2.64
C THR A 220 8.79 -1.07 -2.44
N PHE A 221 8.26 -1.58 -3.54
CA PHE A 221 7.08 -2.43 -3.55
C PHE A 221 7.45 -3.85 -3.99
N THR A 222 7.16 -4.85 -3.16
CA THR A 222 7.37 -6.26 -3.48
C THR A 222 6.07 -7.04 -3.36
N ASN A 223 5.61 -7.65 -4.45
CA ASN A 223 4.46 -8.52 -4.49
C ASN A 223 4.86 -9.97 -4.78
N THR A 224 4.49 -10.88 -3.88
CA THR A 224 4.50 -12.34 -4.11
C THR A 224 3.09 -12.94 -4.02
N GLY A 225 2.10 -12.14 -3.61
CA GLY A 225 0.70 -12.53 -3.47
C GLY A 225 -0.18 -12.08 -4.65
N GLU A 226 -1.41 -11.71 -4.35
CA GLU A 226 -2.42 -11.30 -5.33
C GLU A 226 -2.83 -9.84 -5.14
N ILE A 227 -2.90 -9.11 -6.24
CA ILE A 227 -3.40 -7.74 -6.28
C ILE A 227 -4.52 -7.67 -7.31
N TYR A 228 -5.69 -7.17 -6.92
CA TYR A 228 -6.80 -6.92 -7.83
C TYR A 228 -7.08 -5.42 -7.86
N GLY A 229 -6.85 -4.81 -9.03
CA GLY A 229 -6.91 -3.36 -9.23
C GLY A 229 -5.55 -2.78 -9.65
N ARG A 230 -5.56 -1.49 -10.02
CA ARG A 230 -4.34 -0.77 -10.44
C ARG A 230 -3.35 -0.59 -9.30
N VAL A 231 -2.07 -0.61 -9.64
CA VAL A 231 -0.96 -0.17 -8.79
C VAL A 231 -0.40 1.11 -9.39
N GLU A 232 -0.37 2.19 -8.61
CA GLU A 232 0.25 3.46 -9.02
C GLU A 232 1.29 3.83 -7.96
N LEU A 233 2.55 3.89 -8.37
CA LEU A 233 3.64 4.46 -7.59
C LEU A 233 3.88 5.86 -8.15
N SER A 234 3.81 6.91 -7.33
CA SER A 234 3.82 8.30 -7.81
C SER A 234 5.04 9.07 -7.33
N ASP A 235 6.21 8.44 -7.32
CA ASP A 235 7.44 9.14 -6.95
C ASP A 235 8.02 9.94 -8.13
N THR A 236 8.99 10.80 -7.84
CA THR A 236 9.67 11.65 -8.82
C THR A 236 11.18 11.41 -8.88
N VAL A 237 11.67 10.40 -8.16
CA VAL A 237 13.09 10.16 -7.88
C VAL A 237 13.56 8.81 -8.44
N GLY A 238 12.66 7.84 -8.51
CA GLY A 238 12.86 6.46 -8.93
C GLY A 238 12.60 5.49 -7.77
N GLY A 239 11.81 4.47 -8.08
CA GLY A 239 11.39 3.43 -7.15
C GLY A 239 11.89 2.04 -7.54
N THR A 240 11.46 1.04 -6.78
CA THR A 240 11.69 -0.37 -7.06
C THR A 240 10.39 -1.14 -6.98
N PHE A 241 9.94 -1.71 -8.10
CA PHE A 241 8.77 -2.58 -8.17
C PHE A 241 9.20 -4.01 -8.48
N LYS A 242 8.86 -4.95 -7.60
CA LYS A 242 9.14 -6.38 -7.76
C LYS A 242 7.85 -7.16 -7.74
N ASN A 243 7.49 -7.79 -8.84
CA ASN A 243 6.34 -8.67 -8.91
C ASN A 243 6.75 -10.11 -9.19
N PHE A 244 6.48 -10.99 -8.24
CA PHE A 244 6.60 -12.45 -8.38
C PHE A 244 5.26 -13.17 -8.19
N GLY A 245 4.20 -12.42 -7.90
CA GLY A 245 2.83 -12.90 -7.75
C GLY A 245 1.94 -12.54 -8.94
N PHE A 246 0.71 -12.16 -8.64
CA PHE A 246 -0.29 -11.79 -9.64
C PHE A 246 -0.79 -10.36 -9.40
N VAL A 247 -0.90 -9.59 -10.49
CA VAL A 247 -1.55 -8.27 -10.52
C VAL A 247 -2.62 -8.28 -11.60
N ASP A 248 -3.88 -8.17 -11.20
CA ASP A 248 -5.01 -7.98 -12.11
C ASP A 248 -5.29 -6.49 -12.31
N GLY A 249 -4.53 -5.87 -13.20
CA GLY A 249 -4.62 -4.44 -13.47
C GLY A 249 -3.36 -3.87 -14.09
N ASN A 250 -3.43 -2.57 -14.38
CA ASN A 250 -2.27 -1.81 -14.84
C ASN A 250 -1.34 -1.48 -13.66
N VAL A 251 -0.04 -1.40 -13.96
CA VAL A 251 0.98 -0.90 -13.06
C VAL A 251 1.59 0.35 -13.69
N ASN A 252 1.68 1.43 -12.92
CA ASN A 252 2.35 2.66 -13.34
C ASN A 252 3.40 3.02 -12.26
N THR A 253 4.66 3.23 -12.65
CA THR A 253 5.74 3.61 -11.72
C THR A 253 6.05 5.11 -11.72
N ALA A 254 5.31 5.88 -12.53
CA ALA A 254 5.31 7.32 -12.68
C ALA A 254 6.60 7.93 -13.23
N GLY A 255 7.54 8.32 -12.39
CA GLY A 255 8.75 8.96 -12.90
C GLY A 255 9.91 8.90 -11.93
N GLY A 256 11.04 9.46 -12.35
CA GLY A 256 12.32 9.08 -11.78
C GLY A 256 12.82 7.77 -12.40
N ALA A 257 14.04 7.34 -12.05
CA ALA A 257 14.65 6.16 -12.66
C ALA A 257 14.25 4.88 -11.91
N ASP A 258 13.29 4.15 -12.45
CA ASP A 258 12.66 2.99 -11.83
C ASP A 258 13.41 1.67 -12.09
N LEU A 259 13.41 0.80 -11.08
CA LEU A 259 13.89 -0.57 -11.21
C LEU A 259 12.75 -1.57 -11.07
N VAL A 260 12.33 -2.13 -12.19
CA VAL A 260 11.23 -3.11 -12.25
C VAL A 260 11.74 -4.52 -12.53
N THR A 261 11.37 -5.47 -11.67
CA THR A 261 11.57 -6.90 -11.90
C THR A 261 10.24 -7.63 -11.88
N ASN A 262 9.91 -8.30 -12.98
CA ASN A 262 8.69 -9.11 -13.07
C ASN A 262 9.02 -10.59 -13.28
N GLY A 263 8.79 -11.42 -12.26
CA GLY A 263 8.75 -12.87 -12.39
C GLY A 263 7.35 -13.48 -12.30
N GLY A 264 6.33 -12.66 -12.02
CA GLY A 264 4.93 -13.05 -11.94
C GLY A 264 4.13 -12.65 -13.18
N THR A 265 2.84 -12.41 -13.00
CA THR A 265 1.95 -11.96 -14.07
C THR A 265 1.33 -10.61 -13.73
N ILE A 266 1.35 -9.70 -14.70
CA ILE A 266 0.60 -8.45 -14.72
C ILE A 266 -0.39 -8.54 -15.89
N SER A 267 -1.70 -8.51 -15.59
CA SER A 267 -2.74 -8.67 -16.62
C SER A 267 -2.96 -7.39 -17.45
N GLY A 268 -2.55 -6.25 -16.92
CA GLY A 268 -2.62 -4.96 -17.61
C GLY A 268 -1.30 -4.58 -18.30
N THR A 269 -1.21 -3.29 -18.60
CA THR A 269 0.01 -2.65 -19.07
C THR A 269 0.90 -2.29 -17.88
N LEU A 270 2.22 -2.41 -18.06
CA LEU A 270 3.23 -1.83 -17.18
C LEU A 270 3.76 -0.56 -17.85
N ASP A 271 3.57 0.58 -17.21
CA ASP A 271 4.00 1.90 -17.68
C ASP A 271 5.09 2.42 -16.73
N LEU A 272 6.32 2.57 -17.24
CA LEU A 272 7.46 3.03 -16.43
C LEU A 272 7.49 4.55 -16.32
N GLY A 273 7.04 5.25 -17.36
CA GLY A 273 6.74 6.66 -17.31
C GLY A 273 7.95 7.52 -17.67
N ALA A 274 8.48 8.31 -16.74
CA ALA A 274 9.54 9.28 -17.05
C ALA A 274 10.81 9.05 -16.24
N GLY A 275 11.91 8.68 -16.88
CA GLY A 275 13.18 8.41 -16.20
C GLY A 275 14.06 7.53 -17.08
N ASP A 276 15.30 7.29 -16.66
CA ASP A 276 16.09 6.24 -17.30
C ASP A 276 15.76 4.91 -16.61
N ASP A 277 14.73 4.20 -17.09
CA ASP A 277 14.13 3.08 -16.38
C ASP A 277 14.74 1.73 -16.76
N THR A 278 14.60 0.75 -15.86
CA THR A 278 15.05 -0.62 -16.10
C THR A 278 13.95 -1.61 -15.80
N TYR A 279 13.47 -2.29 -16.85
CA TYR A 279 12.58 -3.44 -16.74
C TYR A 279 13.32 -4.75 -17.02
N THR A 280 13.11 -5.75 -16.17
CA THR A 280 13.58 -7.12 -16.41
C THR A 280 12.52 -8.15 -16.08
N ALA A 281 12.11 -8.92 -17.07
CA ALA A 281 11.32 -10.12 -16.90
C ALA A 281 12.20 -11.34 -16.54
N SER A 282 11.65 -12.22 -15.70
CA SER A 282 12.14 -13.59 -15.53
C SER A 282 11.58 -14.50 -16.64
N ASN A 283 12.01 -15.75 -16.68
CA ASN A 283 11.46 -16.76 -17.61
C ASN A 283 9.94 -16.98 -17.48
N THR A 284 9.35 -16.61 -16.34
CA THR A 284 7.90 -16.71 -16.07
C THR A 284 7.22 -15.34 -16.01
N GLY A 285 7.99 -14.26 -16.08
CA GLY A 285 7.48 -12.89 -16.08
C GLY A 285 6.61 -12.67 -17.32
N LEU A 286 5.38 -12.23 -17.12
CA LEU A 286 4.45 -11.91 -18.19
C LEU A 286 3.75 -10.58 -17.89
N VAL A 287 3.68 -9.70 -18.88
CA VAL A 287 2.88 -8.47 -18.86
C VAL A 287 2.00 -8.48 -20.09
N THR A 288 0.73 -8.85 -19.94
CA THR A 288 -0.12 -9.11 -21.11
C THR A 288 -0.55 -7.85 -21.85
N GLY A 289 -0.56 -6.69 -21.19
CA GLY A 289 -0.81 -5.39 -21.82
C GLY A 289 0.45 -4.72 -22.36
N GLY A 290 1.62 -5.36 -22.26
CA GLY A 290 2.90 -4.83 -22.70
C GLY A 290 3.58 -3.91 -21.69
N VAL A 291 4.86 -3.62 -21.96
CA VAL A 291 5.71 -2.74 -21.17
C VAL A 291 6.02 -1.49 -21.98
N LEU A 292 5.80 -0.32 -21.38
CA LEU A 292 6.09 0.99 -21.95
C LEU A 292 7.22 1.63 -21.14
N GLY A 293 8.33 1.97 -21.79
CA GLY A 293 9.45 2.71 -21.20
C GLY A 293 9.04 4.15 -20.91
N GLY A 294 8.68 4.89 -21.95
CA GLY A 294 8.10 6.21 -21.82
C GLY A 294 9.09 7.29 -22.24
N THR A 295 9.58 8.13 -21.35
CA THR A 295 10.61 9.12 -21.68
C THR A 295 11.88 8.86 -20.90
N GLY A 296 13.02 8.87 -21.58
CA GLY A 296 14.33 8.63 -20.99
C GLY A 296 15.03 7.48 -21.70
N ASN A 297 16.26 7.15 -21.32
CA ASN A 297 17.02 6.11 -22.01
C ASN A 297 16.80 4.77 -21.31
N ASP A 298 15.73 4.09 -21.69
CA ASP A 298 15.22 2.92 -20.99
C ASP A 298 15.96 1.65 -21.36
N THR A 299 15.95 0.68 -20.45
CA THR A 299 16.41 -0.68 -20.70
C THR A 299 15.31 -1.66 -20.39
N LEU A 300 14.69 -2.20 -21.43
CA LEU A 300 13.58 -3.15 -21.34
C LEU A 300 14.04 -4.53 -21.76
N THR A 301 13.93 -5.50 -20.85
CA THR A 301 14.33 -6.88 -21.12
C THR A 301 13.20 -7.86 -20.84
N GLY A 302 12.72 -8.51 -21.89
CA GLY A 302 11.74 -9.58 -21.89
C GLY A 302 12.25 -10.91 -21.30
N GLY A 303 11.37 -11.90 -21.35
CA GLY A 303 11.48 -13.21 -20.73
C GLY A 303 11.62 -14.35 -21.73
N ASN A 304 10.90 -15.44 -21.48
CA ASN A 304 10.77 -16.55 -22.45
C ASN A 304 9.34 -16.57 -23.07
N ASN A 305 8.55 -15.53 -22.81
CA ASN A 305 7.20 -15.38 -23.29
C ASN A 305 7.20 -14.42 -24.48
N ALA A 306 6.15 -14.44 -25.29
CA ALA A 306 5.93 -13.38 -26.27
C ALA A 306 5.68 -12.06 -25.53
N ASP A 307 6.60 -11.11 -25.69
CA ASP A 307 6.59 -9.82 -25.01
C ASP A 307 6.28 -8.68 -25.99
N PHE A 308 5.60 -7.65 -25.48
CA PHE A 308 5.47 -6.36 -26.16
C PHE A 308 6.28 -5.34 -25.37
N LEU A 309 7.34 -4.77 -25.98
CA LEU A 309 8.18 -3.75 -25.38
C LEU A 309 8.20 -2.50 -26.27
N ASP A 310 7.87 -1.34 -25.70
CA ASP A 310 7.91 -0.04 -26.38
C ASP A 310 8.87 0.87 -25.60
N GLY A 311 9.95 1.31 -26.25
CA GLY A 311 10.95 2.20 -25.65
C GLY A 311 10.38 3.59 -25.39
N GLY A 312 9.64 4.14 -26.34
CA GLY A 312 9.03 5.45 -26.22
C GLY A 312 9.91 6.54 -26.81
N ALA A 313 10.50 7.40 -25.98
CA ALA A 313 11.29 8.54 -26.41
C ALA A 313 12.67 8.55 -25.75
N ASP A 314 13.65 9.03 -26.50
CA ASP A 314 15.10 8.99 -26.24
C ASP A 314 15.73 7.66 -26.67
N ASN A 315 16.95 7.31 -26.22
CA ASN A 315 17.71 6.21 -26.84
C ASN A 315 17.62 4.93 -26.01
N ASP A 316 16.79 4.01 -26.46
CA ASP A 316 16.39 2.86 -25.66
C ASP A 316 17.17 1.59 -25.99
N ARG A 317 17.10 0.62 -25.07
CA ARG A 317 17.63 -0.73 -25.24
C ARG A 317 16.56 -1.76 -24.96
N LEU A 318 16.10 -2.43 -26.02
CA LEU A 318 15.08 -3.47 -25.94
C LEU A 318 15.67 -4.83 -26.26
N PHE A 319 15.36 -5.81 -25.42
CA PHE A 319 15.79 -7.20 -25.58
C PHE A 319 14.58 -8.13 -25.39
N GLY A 320 14.08 -8.76 -26.44
CA GLY A 320 12.95 -9.70 -26.36
C GLY A 320 13.32 -11.01 -25.64
N ARG A 321 14.52 -11.51 -25.95
CA ARG A 321 15.13 -12.78 -25.48
C ARG A 321 14.52 -14.02 -26.11
N GLY A 322 13.38 -14.49 -25.66
CA GLY A 322 12.81 -15.73 -26.16
C GLY A 322 11.30 -15.65 -26.18
N GLY A 323 10.67 -16.19 -27.22
CA GLY A 323 9.27 -15.92 -27.51
C GLY A 323 9.15 -15.19 -28.84
N ASP A 324 7.93 -15.03 -29.34
CA ASP A 324 7.70 -14.22 -30.55
C ASP A 324 7.39 -12.79 -30.10
N ASP A 325 8.38 -11.90 -30.14
CA ASP A 325 8.32 -10.59 -29.49
C ASP A 325 7.93 -9.43 -30.45
N ASP A 326 7.27 -8.39 -29.96
CA ASP A 326 7.05 -7.09 -30.66
C ASP A 326 7.83 -6.00 -29.91
N LEU A 327 8.90 -5.52 -30.54
CA LEU A 327 9.82 -4.50 -30.01
C LEU A 327 9.71 -3.21 -30.83
N ARG A 328 9.43 -2.10 -30.14
CA ARG A 328 9.33 -0.76 -30.75
C ARG A 328 10.31 0.21 -30.11
N GLY A 329 11.18 0.80 -30.93
CA GLY A 329 12.18 1.78 -30.49
C GLY A 329 11.53 3.11 -30.14
N GLY A 330 10.78 3.68 -31.08
CA GLY A 330 10.05 4.93 -30.88
C GLY A 330 10.83 6.13 -31.41
N LEU A 331 10.94 7.20 -30.62
CA LEU A 331 11.71 8.39 -31.00
C LEU A 331 13.11 8.27 -30.43
N GLY A 332 14.15 8.15 -31.23
CA GLY A 332 15.43 7.83 -30.62
C GLY A 332 16.56 7.46 -31.55
N SER A 333 17.45 6.62 -31.04
CA SER A 333 18.45 5.90 -31.83
C SER A 333 18.70 4.63 -31.07
N ASP A 334 17.85 3.66 -31.34
CA ASP A 334 17.58 2.60 -30.38
C ASP A 334 18.42 1.37 -30.67
N PHE A 335 18.57 0.53 -29.65
CA PHE A 335 19.14 -0.79 -29.78
C PHE A 335 18.06 -1.83 -29.50
N MET A 336 17.79 -2.69 -30.47
CA MET A 336 16.81 -3.76 -30.32
C MET A 336 17.40 -5.10 -30.71
N SER A 337 17.16 -6.11 -29.87
CA SER A 337 17.50 -7.51 -30.12
C SER A 337 16.28 -8.38 -29.85
N GLY A 338 15.74 -9.02 -30.89
CA GLY A 338 14.61 -9.95 -30.77
C GLY A 338 14.98 -11.15 -29.93
N GLY A 339 15.81 -12.04 -30.46
CA GLY A 339 16.36 -13.16 -29.69
C GLY A 339 16.00 -14.49 -30.34
N MET A 340 15.32 -15.38 -29.62
CA MET A 340 14.79 -16.62 -30.18
C MET A 340 13.29 -16.48 -30.42
N GLY A 341 12.84 -16.67 -31.66
CA GLY A 341 11.42 -16.63 -32.02
C GLY A 341 11.18 -15.76 -33.25
N ASP A 342 9.94 -15.77 -33.74
CA ASP A 342 9.56 -14.99 -34.92
C ASP A 342 9.26 -13.53 -34.50
N ASP A 343 10.32 -12.73 -34.31
CA ASP A 343 10.24 -11.39 -33.74
C ASP A 343 9.87 -10.28 -34.74
N GLN A 344 9.14 -9.26 -34.27
CA GLN A 344 8.86 -8.02 -34.97
C GLN A 344 9.63 -6.85 -34.31
N LEU A 345 10.52 -6.20 -35.06
CA LEU A 345 11.28 -5.04 -34.61
C LEU A 345 10.92 -3.81 -35.45
N ILE A 346 10.51 -2.72 -34.80
CA ILE A 346 10.13 -1.44 -35.43
C ILE A 346 10.94 -0.32 -34.79
N GLY A 347 11.90 0.27 -35.52
CA GLY A 347 12.76 1.34 -34.98
C GLY A 347 12.06 2.70 -34.86
N ASP A 348 11.09 2.98 -35.74
CA ASP A 348 10.47 4.30 -35.89
C ASP A 348 11.47 5.43 -36.23
N ASP A 349 11.48 6.55 -35.49
CA ASP A 349 12.25 7.75 -35.85
C ASP A 349 13.63 7.70 -35.21
N GLY A 350 14.69 7.53 -36.00
CA GLY A 350 16.00 7.40 -35.40
C GLY A 350 17.07 6.81 -36.28
N ALA A 351 18.25 6.61 -35.69
CA ALA A 351 19.32 5.81 -36.29
C ALA A 351 19.48 4.49 -35.51
N ASP A 352 18.60 3.54 -35.80
CA ASP A 352 18.42 2.35 -34.97
C ASP A 352 19.34 1.18 -35.35
N LYS A 353 19.63 0.34 -34.37
CA LYS A 353 20.35 -0.92 -34.52
C LYS A 353 19.43 -2.06 -34.12
N MET A 354 19.01 -2.83 -35.12
CA MET A 354 18.07 -3.93 -34.94
C MET A 354 18.71 -5.27 -35.30
N PHE A 355 18.64 -6.21 -34.37
CA PHE A 355 19.10 -7.58 -34.54
C PHE A 355 17.92 -8.52 -34.34
N GLY A 356 17.45 -9.17 -35.41
CA GLY A 356 16.32 -10.11 -35.31
C GLY A 356 16.65 -11.29 -34.38
N GLY A 357 17.82 -11.90 -34.53
CA GLY A 357 18.17 -13.11 -33.79
C GLY A 357 17.87 -14.38 -34.59
N ASP A 358 17.52 -15.45 -33.90
CA ASP A 358 17.16 -16.75 -34.47
C ASP A 358 15.63 -16.83 -34.66
N GLY A 359 15.16 -16.99 -35.89
CA GLY A 359 13.73 -16.96 -36.28
C GLY A 359 13.57 -16.41 -37.68
#